data_AF-A0A415VA95-F1
#
_entry.id   AF-A0A415VA95-F1
#
_cell.length_a   1.000
_cell.length_b   1.000
_cell.length_c   1.000
_cell.angle_alpha   90.00
_cell.angle_beta   90.00
_cell.angle_gamma   90.00
#
_symmetry.space_group_name_H-M   'P 1'
#
loop_
_entity.id
_entity.type
_entity.pdbx_description
1 polymer ?
#
loop_
_entity_poly.entity_id
_entity_poly.type
_entity_poly.pdbx_seq_one_letter_code
_entity_poly.pdbx_strand_id
1 'polypeptide(L)'
;MLDFDFGRKARPTESKESLPGRSWSQSTTNAIKTMLAEKAPSVALIGGASNTKRYLLCRRARSKGGGRTRLITGIALTKPVLRLDPGSRFQKPLPRQARQRAKAQLRCACRRPVARIESKHPHNSNEIDWTPHGDPQHLCSNVYDFAFCPEPCYDRLVDLTDPEDWGPSNRILKNYLLFSFSRAVFLTERDVDQTAPSNLPLVFDDDRCLFNTGLYTRRYETIYGLFEPNTKPDARQRWFLKGFFKESDPMLVSFEYLPCHVRFAEDPSELVFDYRLPIRSNIDHILGDEENLTRIPASLMGEGNSLLLRRAFEGAVVEAARRAAANYTLAVPQFYGGRIQLLLPLCLTGDKPELALTIQREDGFYAARTCLTLDMAYNNARLICRPETSWIKR
;
A
#
# COMPACT_ATOMS: atom_id res chain seq x y z
N MET A 1 -11.81 -23.96 28.92
CA MET A 1 -10.47 -23.60 28.44
C MET A 1 -9.81 -24.92 28.04
N LEU A 2 -9.36 -25.05 26.80
CA LEU A 2 -8.81 -26.29 26.22
C LEU A 2 -7.45 -25.94 25.62
N ASP A 3 -6.38 -26.53 26.13
CA ASP A 3 -5.01 -26.35 25.62
C ASP A 3 -4.60 -27.57 24.79
N PHE A 4 -3.72 -27.40 23.80
CA PHE A 4 -3.16 -28.47 22.98
C PHE A 4 -1.68 -28.18 22.64
N ASP A 5 -0.82 -29.20 22.74
CA ASP A 5 0.62 -29.11 22.45
C ASP A 5 1.04 -30.09 21.33
N PHE A 6 1.99 -29.70 20.48
CA PHE A 6 2.53 -30.54 19.41
C PHE A 6 4.04 -30.32 19.19
N GLY A 7 4.85 -31.31 19.63
CA GLY A 7 5.93 -31.87 18.80
C GLY A 7 7.40 -31.55 19.16
N ARG A 8 7.91 -32.10 20.27
CA ARG A 8 9.16 -32.92 20.34
C ARG A 8 9.21 -33.59 21.71
N LYS A 9 9.70 -34.85 21.78
CA LYS A 9 9.79 -35.65 23.02
C LYS A 9 10.42 -34.84 24.17
N ALA A 10 9.60 -34.40 25.13
CA ALA A 10 10.06 -33.96 26.44
C ALA A 10 9.61 -35.02 27.46
N ARG A 11 10.55 -35.48 28.30
CA ARG A 11 10.30 -36.42 29.39
C ARG A 11 9.41 -35.74 30.46
N PRO A 12 8.56 -36.50 31.16
CA PRO A 12 7.60 -35.94 32.10
C PRO A 12 8.29 -35.57 33.41
N THR A 13 8.43 -34.28 33.68
CA THR A 13 8.62 -33.75 35.03
C THR A 13 7.78 -32.49 35.18
N GLU A 14 6.65 -32.64 35.90
CA GLU A 14 5.94 -31.61 36.68
C GLU A 14 5.25 -30.46 35.91
N SER A 15 4.00 -30.04 36.17
CA SER A 15 2.99 -30.31 37.20
C SER A 15 1.58 -30.24 36.58
N LYS A 16 0.71 -31.19 36.93
CA LYS A 16 -0.59 -31.52 36.29
C LYS A 16 -1.79 -30.67 36.74
N GLU A 17 -1.60 -29.54 37.40
CA GLU A 17 -2.69 -28.87 38.11
C GLU A 17 -2.96 -27.47 37.57
N SER A 18 -4.07 -27.33 36.83
CA SER A 18 -5.03 -26.20 36.94
C SER A 18 -5.87 -25.90 35.68
N LEU A 19 -6.29 -26.89 34.87
CA LEU A 19 -7.31 -26.66 33.84
C LEU A 19 -8.34 -27.81 33.80
N PRO A 20 -9.65 -27.51 33.62
CA PRO A 20 -10.71 -28.51 33.69
C PRO A 20 -10.52 -29.58 32.61
N GLY A 21 -10.48 -30.85 33.02
CA GLY A 21 -10.23 -31.99 32.17
C GLY A 21 -11.20 -32.08 30.98
N ARG A 22 -10.69 -31.88 29.77
CA ARG A 22 -11.37 -32.21 28.52
C ARG A 22 -10.39 -32.82 27.52
N SER A 23 -10.94 -33.59 26.57
CA SER A 23 -10.23 -34.54 25.71
C SER A 23 -9.24 -33.88 24.75
N TRP A 24 -8.04 -34.46 24.67
CA TRP A 24 -6.96 -34.05 23.77
C TRP A 24 -7.08 -34.79 22.42
N SER A 25 -6.97 -34.10 21.26
CA SER A 25 -7.07 -34.71 19.92
C SER A 25 -5.83 -34.39 19.09
N GLN A 26 -5.15 -35.42 18.59
CA GLN A 26 -3.96 -35.29 17.73
C GLN A 26 -4.30 -34.94 16.26
N SER A 27 -5.58 -34.96 15.88
CA SER A 27 -6.04 -34.68 14.52
C SER A 27 -6.80 -33.36 14.43
N THR A 28 -6.36 -32.46 13.53
CA THR A 28 -7.02 -31.18 13.23
C THR A 28 -8.43 -31.35 12.69
N THR A 29 -8.71 -32.44 11.97
CA THR A 29 -10.06 -32.74 11.46
C THR A 29 -11.02 -33.09 12.60
N ASN A 30 -10.55 -33.83 13.60
CA ASN A 30 -11.36 -34.20 14.77
C ASN A 30 -11.55 -33.03 15.74
N ALA A 31 -10.52 -32.17 15.87
CA ALA A 31 -10.61 -30.93 16.64
C ALA A 31 -11.72 -30.01 16.10
N ILE A 32 -11.75 -29.77 14.78
CA ILE A 32 -12.79 -28.94 14.15
C ILE A 32 -14.18 -29.57 14.33
N LYS A 33 -14.32 -30.90 14.20
CA LYS A 33 -15.61 -31.57 14.43
C LYS A 33 -16.11 -31.37 15.87
N THR A 34 -15.23 -31.48 16.85
CA THR A 34 -15.57 -31.30 18.27
C THR A 34 -15.96 -29.85 18.56
N MET A 35 -15.20 -28.89 18.04
CA MET A 35 -15.51 -27.45 18.19
C MET A 35 -16.87 -27.07 17.59
N LEU A 36 -17.21 -27.64 16.43
CA LEU A 36 -18.51 -27.40 15.79
C LEU A 36 -19.67 -28.05 16.56
N ALA A 37 -19.43 -29.19 17.23
CA ALA A 37 -20.43 -29.88 18.02
C ALA A 37 -20.76 -29.15 19.34
N GLU A 38 -19.76 -28.54 20.00
CA GLU A 38 -19.94 -27.95 21.33
C GLU A 38 -20.68 -26.60 21.35
N LYS A 39 -20.90 -25.94 20.18
CA LYS A 39 -21.62 -24.64 20.04
C LYS A 39 -21.22 -23.54 21.04
N ALA A 40 -20.03 -23.63 21.62
CA ALA A 40 -19.49 -22.71 22.64
C ALA A 40 -18.17 -22.06 22.16
N PRO A 41 -17.83 -20.85 22.63
CA PRO A 41 -16.57 -20.21 22.30
C PRO A 41 -15.40 -21.08 22.77
N SER A 42 -14.61 -21.54 21.81
CA SER A 42 -13.49 -22.46 22.02
C SER A 42 -12.19 -21.77 21.64
N VAL A 43 -11.19 -21.85 22.52
CA VAL A 43 -9.81 -21.40 22.25
C VAL A 43 -9.01 -22.65 21.87
N ALA A 44 -8.20 -22.54 20.82
CA ALA A 44 -7.29 -23.61 20.40
C ALA A 44 -5.88 -23.06 20.28
N LEU A 45 -4.96 -23.58 21.08
CA LEU A 45 -3.53 -23.31 21.00
C LEU A 45 -2.89 -24.33 20.06
N ILE A 46 -2.03 -23.85 19.14
CA ILE A 46 -1.38 -24.69 18.13
C ILE A 46 0.13 -24.50 18.21
N GLY A 47 0.79 -25.38 18.98
CA GLY A 47 2.25 -25.46 19.01
C GLY A 47 2.83 -25.99 17.70
N GLY A 48 3.98 -25.45 17.26
CA GLY A 48 4.81 -26.04 16.19
C GLY A 48 4.29 -26.01 14.74
N ALA A 49 3.09 -25.49 14.46
CA ALA A 49 2.56 -25.42 13.10
C ALA A 49 3.12 -24.23 12.28
N SER A 50 3.48 -24.47 11.02
CA SER A 50 3.85 -23.41 10.07
C SER A 50 2.67 -22.46 9.78
N ASN A 51 2.97 -21.22 9.37
CA ASN A 51 1.96 -20.19 9.06
C ASN A 51 0.94 -20.68 8.01
N THR A 52 1.38 -21.45 7.02
CA THR A 52 0.51 -22.05 5.99
C THR A 52 -0.50 -23.04 6.59
N LYS A 53 -0.05 -23.89 7.53
CA LYS A 53 -0.95 -24.84 8.23
C LYS A 53 -1.95 -24.12 9.12
N ARG A 54 -1.53 -23.03 9.78
CA ARG A 54 -2.41 -22.16 10.58
C ARG A 54 -3.49 -21.51 9.70
N TYR A 55 -3.10 -20.96 8.54
CA TYR A 55 -4.02 -20.34 7.60
C TYR A 55 -5.08 -21.30 7.05
N LEU A 56 -4.66 -22.49 6.59
CA LEU A 56 -5.57 -23.51 6.05
C LEU A 56 -6.59 -23.99 7.10
N LEU A 57 -6.17 -24.10 8.36
CA LEU A 57 -7.06 -24.45 9.46
C LEU A 57 -8.13 -23.38 9.68
N CYS A 58 -7.72 -22.11 9.76
CA CYS A 58 -8.62 -20.97 9.90
C CYS A 58 -9.63 -20.89 8.75
N ARG A 59 -9.18 -21.14 7.52
CA ARG A 59 -10.05 -21.16 6.33
C ARG A 59 -11.08 -22.29 6.40
N ARG A 60 -10.67 -23.49 6.80
CA ARG A 60 -11.55 -24.67 6.92
C ARG A 60 -12.55 -24.57 8.08
N ALA A 61 -12.18 -23.93 9.18
CA ALA A 61 -13.10 -23.68 10.29
C ALA A 61 -14.19 -22.66 9.90
N ARG A 62 -13.83 -21.61 9.15
CA ARG A 62 -14.79 -20.64 8.62
C ARG A 62 -15.75 -21.25 7.61
N SER A 63 -15.25 -22.07 6.69
CA SER A 63 -16.09 -22.71 5.66
C SER A 63 -17.14 -23.68 6.22
N LYS A 64 -17.00 -24.11 7.48
CA LYS A 64 -17.92 -25.03 8.16
C LYS A 64 -18.89 -24.35 9.13
N GLY A 65 -19.01 -23.02 9.10
CA GLY A 65 -20.02 -22.30 9.89
C GLY A 65 -19.65 -22.02 11.35
N GLY A 66 -18.35 -22.08 11.71
CA GLY A 66 -17.84 -21.77 13.06
C GLY A 66 -17.82 -20.27 13.40
N GLY A 67 -18.89 -19.54 13.06
CA GLY A 67 -19.00 -18.08 13.03
C GLY A 67 -18.85 -17.31 14.35
N ARG A 68 -18.31 -17.92 15.40
CA ARG A 68 -17.97 -17.28 16.69
C ARG A 68 -16.66 -17.78 17.30
N THR A 69 -15.77 -18.35 16.48
CA THR A 69 -14.50 -18.91 16.97
C THR A 69 -13.39 -17.85 16.88
N ARG A 70 -12.96 -17.29 18.02
CA ARG A 70 -11.72 -16.49 18.11
C ARG A 70 -10.55 -17.43 18.38
N LEU A 71 -9.67 -17.60 17.40
CA LEU A 71 -8.41 -18.31 17.59
C LEU A 71 -7.39 -17.32 18.20
N ILE A 72 -6.96 -17.53 19.44
CA ILE A 72 -5.88 -16.75 20.06
C ILE A 72 -4.57 -17.47 19.75
N THR A 73 -3.72 -16.88 18.92
CA THR A 73 -2.39 -17.41 18.62
C THR A 73 -1.38 -16.78 19.60
N GLY A 74 -0.92 -17.56 20.58
CA GLY A 74 0.15 -17.16 21.51
C GLY A 74 1.55 -17.42 20.93
N ILE A 75 2.45 -16.46 21.12
CA ILE A 75 3.90 -16.63 20.97
C ILE A 75 4.37 -17.60 22.06
N ALA A 76 5.32 -18.49 21.73
CA ALA A 76 5.94 -19.38 22.70
C ALA A 76 6.64 -18.54 23.80
N LEU A 77 6.04 -18.46 24.98
CA LEU A 77 6.65 -17.81 26.14
C LEU A 77 7.55 -18.82 26.85
N THR A 78 8.85 -18.70 26.63
CA THR A 78 9.87 -19.33 27.47
C THR A 78 10.18 -18.40 28.65
N LYS A 79 9.61 -18.69 29.83
CA LYS A 79 9.87 -18.11 31.19
C LYS A 79 8.87 -17.03 31.71
N PRO A 80 8.73 -16.88 33.06
CA PRO A 80 7.43 -16.85 33.75
C PRO A 80 6.77 -15.47 33.77
N VAL A 81 5.44 -15.46 33.66
CA VAL A 81 4.61 -14.26 33.79
C VAL A 81 4.22 -14.07 35.26
N LEU A 82 4.41 -12.85 35.77
CA LEU A 82 3.95 -12.38 37.09
C LEU A 82 2.46 -12.65 37.31
N ARG A 83 2.12 -13.18 38.49
CA ARG A 83 0.74 -13.26 39.01
C ARG A 83 0.25 -11.86 39.39
N LEU A 84 -0.92 -11.48 38.87
CA LEU A 84 -1.79 -10.48 39.51
C LEU A 84 -2.88 -11.24 40.25
N ASP A 85 -2.82 -11.26 41.58
CA ASP A 85 -3.90 -11.78 42.42
C ASP A 85 -5.07 -10.79 42.41
N PRO A 86 -6.31 -11.24 42.12
CA PRO A 86 -7.49 -10.41 42.31
C PRO A 86 -7.85 -10.40 43.80
N GLY A 87 -7.23 -9.47 44.54
CA GLY A 87 -7.69 -9.09 45.86
C GLY A 87 -9.10 -8.51 45.82
N SER A 88 -9.93 -8.91 46.79
CA SER A 88 -11.32 -8.53 46.93
C SER A 88 -11.51 -7.01 47.14
N ARG A 89 -11.88 -6.29 46.07
CA ARG A 89 -12.76 -5.10 46.04
C ARG A 89 -12.85 -4.56 44.61
N PHE A 90 -13.87 -5.01 43.86
CA PHE A 90 -14.39 -4.25 42.72
C PHE A 90 -15.91 -4.21 42.84
N GLN A 91 -16.43 -3.05 43.26
CA GLN A 91 -17.86 -2.75 43.28
C GLN A 91 -18.38 -2.66 41.84
N LYS A 92 -19.54 -3.28 41.58
CA LYS A 92 -20.25 -3.20 40.29
C LYS A 92 -20.67 -1.75 39.99
N PRO A 93 -20.48 -1.23 38.77
CA PRO A 93 -21.23 -0.06 38.30
C PRO A 93 -22.68 -0.45 37.97
N LEU A 94 -23.62 0.43 38.34
CA LEU A 94 -25.07 0.35 38.09
C LEU A 94 -25.42 0.33 36.57
N PRO A 95 -26.57 -0.26 36.18
CA PRO A 95 -26.95 -0.45 34.78
C PRO A 95 -27.54 0.83 34.15
N ARG A 96 -27.06 1.21 32.96
CA ARG A 96 -27.74 2.18 32.09
C ARG A 96 -28.56 1.48 31.01
N GLN A 97 -29.77 2.01 30.87
CA GLN A 97 -30.97 1.53 30.17
C GLN A 97 -30.79 1.06 28.73
N ALA A 98 -31.62 0.08 28.37
CA ALA A 98 -31.87 -0.41 27.03
C ALA A 98 -32.31 0.71 26.07
N ARG A 99 -31.71 0.79 24.88
CA ARG A 99 -32.27 1.50 23.73
C ARG A 99 -32.84 0.50 22.74
N GLN A 100 -34.13 0.68 22.46
CA GLN A 100 -34.98 -0.09 21.57
C GLN A 100 -34.49 -0.02 20.10
N ARG A 101 -34.70 -1.12 19.37
CA ARG A 101 -34.60 -1.18 17.91
C ARG A 101 -35.73 -0.35 17.28
N ALA A 102 -35.39 0.71 16.56
CA ALA A 102 -36.30 1.38 15.63
C ALA A 102 -35.95 0.96 14.19
N LYS A 103 -36.92 0.35 13.50
CA LYS A 103 -36.92 0.18 12.04
C LYS A 103 -37.15 1.56 11.41
N ALA A 104 -36.25 2.02 10.55
CA ALA A 104 -36.45 3.25 9.78
C ALA A 104 -36.77 2.90 8.32
N GLN A 105 -37.98 3.29 7.91
CA GLN A 105 -38.43 3.33 6.52
C GLN A 105 -37.65 4.39 5.75
N LEU A 106 -37.32 4.10 4.49
CA LEU A 106 -36.75 5.08 3.56
C LEU A 106 -37.76 6.20 3.26
N ARG A 107 -37.35 7.44 3.52
CA ARG A 107 -37.77 8.60 2.74
C ARG A 107 -36.56 9.44 2.37
N CYS A 108 -36.43 9.66 1.07
CA CYS A 108 -35.38 10.43 0.43
C CYS A 108 -35.65 11.93 0.66
N ALA A 109 -34.66 12.65 1.20
CA ALA A 109 -34.56 14.10 1.10
C ALA A 109 -33.07 14.46 1.10
N CYS A 110 -32.60 14.99 -0.03
CA CYS A 110 -31.22 15.37 -0.29
C CYS A 110 -30.63 16.29 0.78
N ARG A 111 -29.68 15.80 1.60
CA ARG A 111 -28.60 16.58 2.24
C ARG A 111 -27.36 15.68 2.44
N ARG A 112 -26.20 16.26 2.10
CA ARG A 112 -24.80 15.75 2.10
C ARG A 112 -24.47 14.62 3.12
N PRO A 113 -23.69 13.58 2.76
CA PRO A 113 -23.03 12.72 3.72
C PRO A 113 -21.62 13.24 4.00
N VAL A 114 -21.44 14.01 5.08
CA VAL A 114 -20.17 14.00 5.82
C VAL A 114 -20.45 13.14 7.04
N ALA A 115 -19.70 12.05 7.20
CA ALA A 115 -19.76 11.22 8.38
C ALA A 115 -19.34 12.05 9.60
N ARG A 116 -20.31 12.67 10.26
CA ARG A 116 -20.15 13.30 11.56
C ARG A 116 -20.17 12.18 12.60
N ILE A 117 -19.00 11.74 13.05
CA ILE A 117 -18.89 11.00 14.31
C ILE A 117 -19.03 12.04 15.41
N GLU A 118 -20.14 12.01 16.14
CA GLU A 118 -20.40 12.93 17.25
C GLU A 118 -19.31 12.79 18.33
N SER A 119 -18.47 13.83 18.46
CA SER A 119 -17.57 14.00 19.60
C SER A 119 -18.38 14.37 20.85
N LYS A 120 -18.06 13.74 21.98
CA LYS A 120 -18.75 13.99 23.27
C LYS A 120 -18.09 15.12 24.07
N HIS A 121 -17.87 16.29 23.49
CA HIS A 121 -17.45 17.47 24.26
C HIS A 121 -18.21 18.73 23.83
N PRO A 122 -18.85 19.45 24.76
CA PRO A 122 -19.54 20.69 24.47
C PRO A 122 -18.52 21.84 24.39
N HIS A 123 -18.76 22.77 23.47
CA HIS A 123 -18.06 24.05 23.25
C HIS A 123 -16.80 23.99 22.38
N ASN A 124 -16.95 24.16 21.07
CA ASN A 124 -16.56 25.40 20.36
C ASN A 124 -16.98 25.29 18.88
N SER A 125 -18.05 25.97 18.48
CA SER A 125 -18.53 26.02 17.11
C SER A 125 -18.06 27.32 16.45
N ASN A 126 -16.96 27.25 15.70
CA ASN A 126 -16.63 28.28 14.71
C ASN A 126 -16.92 27.69 13.33
N GLU A 127 -18.09 28.04 12.79
CA GLU A 127 -18.50 27.70 11.44
C GLU A 127 -17.84 28.71 10.50
N ILE A 128 -16.78 28.29 9.79
CA ILE A 128 -16.19 29.06 8.69
C ILE A 128 -16.70 28.44 7.39
N ASP A 129 -17.55 29.18 6.68
CA ASP A 129 -18.13 28.78 5.41
C ASP A 129 -17.07 28.91 4.30
N TRP A 130 -16.46 27.79 3.93
CA TRP A 130 -15.49 27.69 2.83
C TRP A 130 -16.15 27.05 1.61
N THR A 131 -16.06 27.69 0.45
CA THR A 131 -16.43 27.11 -0.85
C THR A 131 -15.19 26.55 -1.55
N PRO A 132 -15.05 25.21 -1.70
CA PRO A 132 -13.94 24.63 -2.45
C PRO A 132 -14.06 24.96 -3.94
N HIS A 133 -12.94 25.25 -4.60
CA HIS A 133 -12.84 25.06 -6.05
C HIS A 133 -12.67 23.56 -6.32
N GLY A 134 -13.79 22.82 -6.34
CA GLY A 134 -13.86 21.38 -6.57
C GLY A 134 -15.22 20.82 -6.15
N ASP A 135 -15.61 19.66 -6.70
CA ASP A 135 -16.83 18.97 -6.25
C ASP A 135 -16.67 18.63 -4.76
N PRO A 136 -17.55 19.12 -3.86
CA PRO A 136 -17.48 18.86 -2.42
C PRO A 136 -17.59 17.36 -2.04
N GLN A 137 -17.78 16.47 -3.02
CA GLN A 137 -17.81 15.02 -2.84
C GLN A 137 -16.43 14.34 -2.93
N HIS A 138 -15.41 15.01 -3.47
CA HIS A 138 -14.09 14.42 -3.72
C HIS A 138 -12.94 15.21 -3.08
N LEU A 139 -11.94 14.49 -2.58
CA LEU A 139 -10.67 15.03 -2.10
C LEU A 139 -9.83 15.54 -3.28
N CYS A 140 -9.13 16.65 -3.08
CA CYS A 140 -8.16 17.14 -4.06
C CYS A 140 -7.03 16.12 -4.25
N SER A 141 -6.91 15.56 -5.45
CA SER A 141 -5.88 14.55 -5.78
C SER A 141 -4.48 15.14 -5.95
N ASN A 142 -4.37 16.45 -6.21
CA ASN A 142 -3.10 17.16 -6.22
C ASN A 142 -2.76 17.65 -4.81
N VAL A 143 -1.61 17.22 -4.28
CA VAL A 143 -1.17 17.56 -2.93
C VAL A 143 -0.99 19.07 -2.72
N TYR A 144 -0.63 19.82 -3.77
CA TYR A 144 -0.42 21.28 -3.70
C TYR A 144 -1.71 22.10 -3.71
N ASP A 145 -2.81 21.48 -4.18
CA ASP A 145 -4.16 22.03 -4.07
C ASP A 145 -4.81 21.59 -2.74
N PHE A 146 -4.49 20.38 -2.30
CA PHE A 146 -4.91 19.83 -1.01
C PHE A 146 -4.32 20.62 0.17
N ALA A 147 -3.01 20.87 0.16
CA ALA A 147 -2.28 21.48 1.25
C ALA A 147 -1.24 22.52 0.79
N PHE A 148 -1.02 23.55 1.60
CA PHE A 148 0.20 24.34 1.49
C PHE A 148 1.39 23.49 1.93
N CYS A 149 2.35 23.28 1.03
CA CYS A 149 3.52 22.44 1.25
C CYS A 149 4.81 23.28 1.27
N PRO A 150 5.35 23.63 2.45
CA PRO A 150 6.57 24.43 2.54
C PRO A 150 7.78 23.69 1.97
N GLU A 151 8.60 24.38 1.18
CA GLU A 151 9.81 23.82 0.57
C GLU A 151 10.76 23.13 1.58
N PRO A 152 11.03 23.70 2.78
CA PRO A 152 11.92 23.06 3.77
C PRO A 152 11.43 21.70 4.28
N CYS A 153 10.16 21.34 4.09
CA CYS A 153 9.67 20.01 4.45
C CYS A 153 10.28 18.92 3.57
N TYR A 154 10.51 19.21 2.29
CA TYR A 154 11.12 18.27 1.35
C TYR A 154 12.59 18.03 1.67
N ASP A 155 13.34 19.09 2.01
CA ASP A 155 14.76 18.94 2.41
C ASP A 155 14.90 18.06 3.66
N ARG A 156 14.06 18.29 4.68
CA ARG A 156 14.03 17.42 5.87
C ARG A 156 13.65 15.98 5.56
N LEU A 157 12.78 15.77 4.58
CA LEU A 157 12.42 14.42 4.14
C LEU A 157 13.60 13.73 3.46
N VAL A 158 14.38 14.44 2.64
CA VAL A 158 15.61 13.93 2.03
C VAL A 158 16.60 13.48 3.11
N ASP A 159 16.74 14.24 4.18
CA ASP A 159 17.61 13.87 5.31
C ASP A 159 17.10 12.65 6.11
N LEU A 160 15.77 12.49 6.19
CA LEU A 160 15.11 11.43 6.95
C LEU A 160 15.06 10.08 6.20
N THR A 161 14.89 10.12 4.88
CA THR A 161 14.76 8.92 4.03
C THR A 161 16.11 8.22 3.81
N ASP A 162 16.06 6.94 3.41
CA ASP A 162 17.25 6.23 2.94
C ASP A 162 17.91 6.99 1.76
N PRO A 163 19.25 7.16 1.73
CA PRO A 163 19.92 8.00 0.74
C PRO A 163 19.68 7.58 -0.71
N GLU A 164 19.27 8.53 -1.53
CA GLU A 164 18.97 8.38 -2.96
C GLU A 164 19.24 9.69 -3.70
N ASP A 165 19.64 9.61 -4.98
CA ASP A 165 19.67 10.78 -5.85
C ASP A 165 18.24 11.18 -6.27
N TRP A 166 17.71 12.23 -5.63
CA TRP A 166 16.39 12.79 -5.94
C TRP A 166 16.39 13.77 -7.13
N GLY A 167 17.53 13.92 -7.81
CA GLY A 167 17.73 14.82 -8.93
C GLY A 167 17.78 16.29 -8.52
N PRO A 168 18.02 17.20 -9.49
CA PRO A 168 18.13 18.63 -9.23
C PRO A 168 16.90 19.18 -8.51
N SER A 169 17.12 19.93 -7.44
CA SER A 169 16.05 20.54 -6.62
C SER A 169 14.99 19.55 -6.12
N ASN A 170 15.39 18.29 -5.86
CA ASN A 170 14.52 17.21 -5.40
C ASN A 170 13.34 16.93 -6.35
N ARG A 171 13.49 17.17 -7.65
CA ARG A 171 12.42 17.03 -8.65
C ARG A 171 11.79 15.64 -8.64
N ILE A 172 12.60 14.58 -8.53
CA ILE A 172 12.10 13.20 -8.53
C ILE A 172 11.28 12.93 -7.26
N LEU A 173 11.72 13.42 -6.09
CA LEU A 173 11.00 13.28 -4.83
C LEU A 173 9.65 14.01 -4.87
N LYS A 174 9.62 15.24 -5.38
CA LYS A 174 8.38 16.02 -5.49
C LYS A 174 7.37 15.36 -6.43
N ASN A 175 7.83 14.86 -7.57
CA ASN A 175 7.00 14.09 -8.48
C ASN A 175 6.50 12.80 -7.81
N TYR A 176 7.39 12.08 -7.12
CA TYR A 176 7.05 10.87 -6.39
C TYR A 176 5.93 11.11 -5.39
N LEU A 177 6.06 12.13 -4.54
CA LEU A 177 5.05 12.48 -3.54
C LEU A 177 3.74 12.94 -4.18
N LEU A 178 3.80 13.77 -5.23
CA LEU A 178 2.62 14.25 -5.94
C LEU A 178 1.77 13.08 -6.47
N PHE A 179 2.40 12.16 -7.21
CA PHE A 179 1.67 11.03 -7.81
C PHE A 179 1.30 9.96 -6.79
N SER A 180 2.13 9.73 -5.77
CA SER A 180 1.81 8.79 -4.69
C SER A 180 0.63 9.30 -3.84
N PHE A 181 0.59 10.60 -3.56
CA PHE A 181 -0.54 11.23 -2.87
C PHE A 181 -1.81 11.16 -3.72
N SER A 182 -1.73 11.47 -5.02
CA SER A 182 -2.86 11.34 -5.95
C SER A 182 -3.42 9.92 -5.97
N ARG A 183 -2.54 8.91 -6.00
CA ARG A 183 -2.94 7.51 -5.91
C ARG A 183 -3.55 7.18 -4.54
N ALA A 184 -3.02 7.73 -3.46
CA ALA A 184 -3.55 7.55 -2.12
C ALA A 184 -4.98 8.09 -1.99
N VAL A 185 -5.25 9.29 -2.53
CA VAL A 185 -6.60 9.85 -2.61
C VAL A 185 -7.53 8.91 -3.35
N PHE A 186 -7.16 8.48 -4.57
CA PHE A 186 -7.96 7.55 -5.37
C PHE A 186 -8.31 6.26 -4.61
N LEU A 187 -7.31 5.62 -3.98
CA LEU A 187 -7.53 4.39 -3.22
C LEU A 187 -8.39 4.62 -1.99
N THR A 188 -8.20 5.74 -1.31
CA THR A 188 -8.98 6.10 -0.11
C THR A 188 -10.45 6.27 -0.48
N GLU A 189 -10.75 7.06 -1.51
CA GLU A 189 -12.13 7.26 -1.96
C GLU A 189 -12.79 5.97 -2.44
N ARG A 190 -12.04 5.10 -3.12
CA ARG A 190 -12.56 3.81 -3.60
C ARG A 190 -12.87 2.83 -2.47
N ASP A 191 -12.03 2.79 -1.43
CA ASP A 191 -12.01 1.71 -0.45
C ASP A 191 -12.55 2.10 0.94
N VAL A 192 -12.86 3.39 1.18
CA VAL A 192 -13.28 3.91 2.50
C VAL A 192 -14.50 3.18 3.07
N ASP A 193 -15.48 2.84 2.23
CA ASP A 193 -16.70 2.14 2.67
C ASP A 193 -16.53 0.62 2.79
N GLN A 194 -15.37 0.09 2.37
CA GLN A 194 -15.15 -1.34 2.21
C GLN A 194 -14.07 -1.89 3.16
N THR A 195 -13.29 -1.03 3.81
CA THR A 195 -12.12 -1.42 4.58
C THR A 195 -11.98 -0.64 5.88
N ALA A 196 -11.20 -1.17 6.83
CA ALA A 196 -10.86 -0.43 8.04
C ALA A 196 -9.91 0.75 7.72
N PRO A 197 -9.92 1.84 8.51
CA PRO A 197 -9.05 3.00 8.29
C PRO A 197 -7.57 2.65 8.15
N SER A 198 -7.08 1.66 8.91
CA SER A 198 -5.69 1.17 8.82
C SER A 198 -5.30 0.55 7.47
N ASN A 199 -6.26 0.28 6.59
CA ASN A 199 -6.04 -0.23 5.23
C ASN A 199 -6.22 0.86 4.16
N LEU A 200 -6.39 2.11 4.58
CA LEU A 200 -6.42 3.27 3.70
C LEU A 200 -5.05 3.95 3.71
N PRO A 201 -4.58 4.46 2.57
CA PRO A 201 -3.31 5.18 2.50
C PRO A 201 -3.39 6.63 3.00
N LEU A 202 -4.61 7.15 3.19
CA LEU A 202 -4.89 8.38 3.92
C LEU A 202 -5.80 8.06 5.11
N VAL A 203 -5.42 8.55 6.29
CA VAL A 203 -6.22 8.44 7.51
C VAL A 203 -6.50 9.85 8.02
N PHE A 204 -7.77 10.16 8.24
CA PHE A 204 -8.21 11.40 8.86
C PHE A 204 -8.57 11.11 10.32
N ASP A 205 -8.00 11.88 11.23
CA ASP A 205 -8.21 11.76 12.67
C ASP A 205 -8.38 13.17 13.26
N ASP A 206 -9.56 13.43 13.82
CA ASP A 206 -10.03 14.77 14.17
C ASP A 206 -9.81 15.79 13.02
N ASP A 207 -8.95 16.77 13.25
CA ASP A 207 -8.59 17.84 12.33
C ASP A 207 -7.25 17.58 11.61
N ARG A 208 -6.71 16.36 11.68
CA ARG A 208 -5.42 15.99 11.10
C ARG A 208 -5.58 14.92 10.04
N CYS A 209 -4.63 14.89 9.11
CA CYS A 209 -4.56 13.86 8.07
C CYS A 209 -3.16 13.28 8.00
N LEU A 210 -3.06 11.94 8.02
CA LEU A 210 -1.83 11.21 7.77
C LEU A 210 -1.84 10.57 6.40
N PHE A 211 -0.70 10.69 5.73
CA PHE A 211 -0.40 10.07 4.45
C PHE A 211 0.79 9.13 4.60
N ASN A 212 0.64 7.86 4.20
CA ASN A 212 1.78 6.97 4.09
C ASN A 212 2.57 7.31 2.82
N THR A 213 3.78 7.84 2.98
CA THR A 213 4.58 8.29 1.83
C THR A 213 5.10 7.14 0.97
N GLY A 214 5.16 5.91 1.51
CA GLY A 214 5.85 4.78 0.89
C GLY A 214 7.38 4.82 1.01
N LEU A 215 7.94 5.86 1.64
CA LEU A 215 9.38 5.99 1.90
C LEU A 215 9.74 5.43 3.28
N TYR A 216 11.01 5.09 3.43
CA TYR A 216 11.56 4.50 4.65
C TYR A 216 12.84 5.21 5.06
N THR A 217 13.08 5.25 6.37
CA THR A 217 14.38 5.64 6.92
C THR A 217 15.45 4.58 6.62
N ARG A 218 16.73 4.88 6.88
CA ARG A 218 17.84 3.90 6.79
C ARG A 218 17.64 2.63 7.63
N ARG A 219 16.77 2.68 8.64
CA ARG A 219 16.45 1.54 9.51
C ARG A 219 15.11 0.88 9.14
N TYR A 220 14.57 1.19 7.97
CA TYR A 220 13.29 0.68 7.47
C TYR A 220 12.07 1.05 8.33
N GLU A 221 12.11 2.20 9.03
CA GLU A 221 10.89 2.79 9.61
C GLU A 221 10.12 3.53 8.51
N THR A 222 8.80 3.31 8.42
CA THR A 222 7.95 4.01 7.46
C THR A 222 7.89 5.50 7.78
N ILE A 223 7.86 6.34 6.74
CA ILE A 223 7.73 7.79 6.86
C ILE A 223 6.32 8.21 6.45
N TYR A 224 5.70 9.04 7.28
CA TYR A 224 4.36 9.58 7.09
C TYR A 224 4.41 11.09 6.86
N GLY A 225 3.57 11.60 5.96
CA GLY A 225 3.27 13.03 5.84
C GLY A 225 2.13 13.39 6.78
N LEU A 226 2.32 14.39 7.64
CA LEU A 226 1.30 14.89 8.55
C LEU A 226 0.77 16.24 8.06
N PHE A 227 -0.54 16.32 7.90
CA PHE A 227 -1.26 17.53 7.56
C PHE A 227 -2.13 17.99 8.73
N GLU A 228 -2.15 19.30 8.95
CA GLU A 228 -2.97 20.00 9.94
C GLU A 228 -3.82 21.07 9.23
N PRO A 229 -4.87 21.62 9.87
CA PRO A 229 -5.64 22.70 9.28
C PRO A 229 -4.76 23.91 9.04
N ASN A 230 -4.92 24.55 7.89
CA ASN A 230 -4.21 25.78 7.59
C ASN A 230 -4.82 26.93 8.42
N THR A 231 -4.03 27.51 9.31
CA THR A 231 -4.50 28.57 10.22
C THR A 231 -4.39 29.98 9.63
N LYS A 232 -3.88 30.12 8.40
CA LYS A 232 -3.81 31.44 7.75
C LYS A 232 -5.22 31.87 7.31
N PRO A 233 -5.67 33.08 7.68
CA PRO A 233 -7.03 33.56 7.36
C PRO A 233 -7.38 33.50 5.87
N ASP A 234 -6.42 33.84 4.99
CA ASP A 234 -6.59 33.87 3.53
C ASP A 234 -5.94 32.68 2.83
N ALA A 235 -5.83 31.54 3.51
CA ALA A 235 -5.23 30.33 2.95
C ALA A 235 -6.03 29.81 1.75
N ARG A 236 -5.39 29.66 0.59
CA ARG A 236 -6.02 29.01 -0.57
C ARG A 236 -6.26 27.51 -0.33
N GLN A 237 -5.38 26.85 0.42
CA GLN A 237 -5.47 25.44 0.75
C GLN A 237 -6.00 25.23 2.16
N ARG A 238 -6.95 24.31 2.31
CA ARG A 238 -7.51 23.90 3.61
C ARG A 238 -6.44 23.33 4.55
N TRP A 239 -5.51 22.57 4.00
CA TRP A 239 -4.50 21.86 4.79
C TRP A 239 -3.14 22.55 4.74
N PHE A 240 -2.31 22.29 5.73
CA PHE A 240 -0.92 22.68 5.81
C PHE A 240 -0.09 21.43 6.07
N LEU A 241 0.93 21.19 5.25
CA LEU A 241 1.90 20.12 5.50
C LEU A 241 2.77 20.49 6.70
N LYS A 242 2.50 19.87 7.85
CA LYS A 242 3.28 20.08 9.07
C LYS A 242 4.70 19.56 8.93
N GLY A 243 4.86 18.44 8.23
CA GLY A 243 6.15 17.82 7.94
C GLY A 243 6.03 16.32 7.72
N PHE A 244 7.19 15.66 7.68
CA PHE A 244 7.31 14.23 7.55
C PHE A 244 7.90 13.63 8.82
N PHE A 245 7.30 12.54 9.28
CA PHE A 245 7.62 11.91 10.56
C PHE A 245 7.74 10.40 10.37
N LYS A 246 8.75 9.79 10.98
CA LYS A 246 8.88 8.33 11.00
C LYS A 246 7.85 7.71 11.92
N GLU A 247 7.53 6.44 11.71
CA GLU A 247 6.51 5.69 12.46
C GLU A 247 6.62 5.83 13.99
N SER A 248 7.84 5.81 14.53
CA SER A 248 8.07 5.90 15.98
C SER A 248 8.00 7.33 16.56
N ASP A 249 7.71 8.34 15.75
CA ASP A 249 7.77 9.74 16.19
C ASP A 249 6.64 10.04 17.20
N PRO A 250 6.92 10.73 18.32
CA PRO A 250 5.90 11.11 19.30
C PRO A 250 4.68 11.85 18.72
N MET A 251 4.86 12.59 17.62
CA MET A 251 3.76 13.27 16.91
C MET A 251 2.69 12.30 16.40
N LEU A 252 3.06 11.05 16.12
CA LEU A 252 2.17 10.03 15.57
C LEU A 252 1.47 9.19 16.64
N VAL A 253 1.91 9.24 17.90
CA VAL A 253 1.37 8.41 19.01
C VAL A 253 -0.13 8.64 19.24
N SER A 254 -0.61 9.86 18.98
CA SER A 254 -2.02 10.22 19.18
C SER A 254 -2.97 9.61 18.15
N PHE A 255 -2.47 9.09 17.03
CA PHE A 255 -3.32 8.50 15.99
C PHE A 255 -3.75 7.08 16.37
N GLU A 256 -5.04 6.80 16.31
CA GLU A 256 -5.57 5.45 16.58
C GLU A 256 -5.07 4.42 15.55
N TYR A 257 -4.89 4.86 14.29
CA TYR A 257 -4.43 4.03 13.17
C TYR A 257 -3.43 4.80 12.31
N LEU A 258 -2.39 4.11 11.86
CA LEU A 258 -1.48 4.61 10.83
C LEU A 258 -1.91 4.10 9.45
N PRO A 259 -1.83 4.93 8.39
CA PRO A 259 -2.26 4.55 7.05
C PRO A 259 -1.38 3.43 6.45
N CYS A 260 -1.98 2.59 5.61
CA CYS A 260 -1.24 1.56 4.89
C CYS A 260 -0.42 2.13 3.73
N HIS A 261 0.50 1.33 3.20
CA HIS A 261 1.28 1.69 2.01
C HIS A 261 0.39 1.90 0.78
N VAL A 262 0.74 2.87 -0.07
CA VAL A 262 0.06 3.12 -1.35
C VAL A 262 0.32 1.98 -2.33
N ARG A 263 -0.73 1.35 -2.86
CA ARG A 263 -0.59 0.25 -3.84
C ARG A 263 -0.80 0.71 -5.28
N PHE A 264 0.14 0.33 -6.15
CA PHE A 264 0.07 0.64 -7.59
C PHE A 264 -0.41 -0.56 -8.41
N ALA A 265 0.01 -1.77 -8.06
CA ALA A 265 -0.48 -3.02 -8.65
C ALA A 265 -1.47 -3.70 -7.69
N GLU A 266 -2.49 -4.36 -8.24
CA GLU A 266 -3.40 -5.20 -7.45
C GLU A 266 -2.91 -6.66 -7.45
N ASP A 267 -2.29 -7.12 -8.55
CA ASP A 267 -1.61 -8.41 -8.64
C ASP A 267 -0.08 -8.21 -8.81
N PRO A 268 0.77 -8.79 -7.94
CA PRO A 268 2.22 -8.78 -8.11
C PRO A 268 2.71 -9.29 -9.49
N SER A 269 1.93 -10.14 -10.17
CA SER A 269 2.26 -10.63 -11.52
C SER A 269 2.31 -9.52 -12.57
N GLU A 270 1.68 -8.36 -12.31
CA GLU A 270 1.74 -7.18 -13.18
C GLU A 270 3.14 -6.55 -13.22
N LEU A 271 3.95 -6.77 -12.17
CA LEU A 271 5.27 -6.14 -12.00
C LEU A 271 6.41 -6.90 -12.71
N VAL A 272 6.14 -8.09 -13.24
CA VAL A 272 7.15 -8.98 -13.84
C VAL A 272 6.84 -9.20 -15.32
N PHE A 273 7.88 -9.18 -16.16
CA PHE A 273 7.75 -9.45 -17.58
C PHE A 273 7.46 -10.93 -17.85
N ASP A 274 6.33 -11.24 -18.48
CA ASP A 274 5.97 -12.58 -18.92
C ASP A 274 6.53 -12.84 -20.33
N TYR A 275 7.71 -13.47 -20.39
CA TYR A 275 8.42 -13.76 -21.64
C TYR A 275 7.65 -14.66 -22.63
N ARG A 276 6.54 -15.28 -22.20
CA ARG A 276 5.69 -16.10 -23.08
C ARG A 276 4.78 -15.26 -23.95
N LEU A 277 4.60 -13.98 -23.62
CA LEU A 277 3.74 -13.07 -24.37
C LEU A 277 4.58 -12.31 -25.42
N PRO A 278 4.14 -12.25 -26.69
CA PRO A 278 4.84 -11.48 -27.72
C PRO A 278 4.71 -9.98 -27.45
N ILE A 279 5.72 -9.20 -27.88
CA ILE A 279 5.65 -7.74 -27.91
C ILE A 279 5.15 -7.30 -29.29
N ARG A 280 4.13 -6.45 -29.33
CA ARG A 280 3.60 -5.82 -30.55
C ARG A 280 3.86 -4.31 -30.48
N SER A 281 4.67 -3.81 -31.39
CA SER A 281 5.07 -2.40 -31.44
C SER A 281 4.22 -1.61 -32.43
N ASN A 282 3.69 -0.47 -31.99
CA ASN A 282 3.12 0.52 -32.91
C ASN A 282 4.25 1.41 -33.47
N ILE A 283 4.96 0.88 -34.47
CA ILE A 283 6.17 1.50 -35.02
C ILE A 283 5.88 2.90 -35.57
N ASP A 284 4.78 3.06 -36.31
CA ASP A 284 4.42 4.34 -36.93
C ASP A 284 4.17 5.42 -35.87
N HIS A 285 3.59 5.07 -34.72
CA HIS A 285 3.42 6.04 -33.63
C HIS A 285 4.73 6.31 -32.87
N ILE A 286 5.53 5.27 -32.63
CA ILE A 286 6.79 5.41 -31.88
C ILE A 286 7.83 6.21 -32.65
N LEU A 287 7.94 5.99 -33.97
CA LEU A 287 8.95 6.59 -34.83
C LEU A 287 8.41 7.71 -35.73
N GLY A 288 7.09 7.92 -35.80
CA GLY A 288 6.49 8.97 -36.62
C GLY A 288 6.07 10.23 -35.86
N ASP A 289 6.07 10.19 -34.53
CA ASP A 289 5.78 11.36 -33.69
C ASP A 289 7.05 12.21 -33.50
N GLU A 290 6.97 13.49 -33.88
CA GLU A 290 8.08 14.45 -33.80
C GLU A 290 8.66 14.53 -32.38
N GLU A 291 7.82 14.45 -31.35
CA GLU A 291 8.29 14.52 -29.96
C GLU A 291 9.14 13.29 -29.60
N ASN A 292 8.73 12.10 -30.04
CA ASN A 292 9.48 10.87 -29.79
C ASN A 292 10.79 10.85 -30.57
N LEU A 293 10.81 11.40 -31.79
CA LEU A 293 12.00 11.50 -32.63
C LEU A 293 13.11 12.33 -31.98
N THR A 294 12.77 13.36 -31.19
CA THR A 294 13.78 14.17 -30.46
C THR A 294 14.63 13.35 -29.48
N ARG A 295 14.16 12.16 -29.08
CA ARG A 295 14.81 11.29 -28.10
C ARG A 295 15.74 10.26 -28.74
N ILE A 296 15.66 10.09 -30.06
CA ILE A 296 16.40 9.08 -30.81
C ILE A 296 17.87 9.51 -30.97
N PRO A 297 18.84 8.59 -30.95
CA PRO A 297 20.24 8.91 -31.18
C PRO A 297 20.45 9.67 -32.50
N ALA A 298 21.27 10.72 -32.48
CA ALA A 298 21.48 11.59 -33.63
C ALA A 298 22.01 10.88 -34.89
N SER A 299 22.72 9.77 -34.72
CA SER A 299 23.19 8.92 -35.82
C SER A 299 22.06 8.23 -36.60
N LEU A 300 20.87 8.09 -36.00
CA LEU A 300 19.69 7.45 -36.60
C LEU A 300 18.58 8.45 -36.95
N MET A 301 18.78 9.74 -36.69
CA MET A 301 17.81 10.79 -37.03
C MET A 301 17.86 11.15 -38.53
N GLY A 302 16.78 11.74 -39.03
CA GLY A 302 16.65 12.26 -40.40
C GLY A 302 15.87 11.35 -41.36
N GLU A 303 15.17 11.95 -42.32
CA GLU A 303 14.29 11.24 -43.27
C GLU A 303 15.02 10.13 -44.04
N GLY A 304 16.28 10.38 -44.44
CA GLY A 304 17.14 9.42 -45.14
C GLY A 304 17.53 8.20 -44.31
N ASN A 305 17.36 8.24 -42.99
CA ASN A 305 17.69 7.16 -42.05
C ASN A 305 16.45 6.39 -41.55
N SER A 306 15.24 6.76 -41.97
CA SER A 306 13.97 6.17 -41.50
C SER A 306 13.94 4.64 -41.55
N LEU A 307 14.39 4.03 -42.66
CA LEU A 307 14.44 2.57 -42.81
C LEU A 307 15.51 1.92 -41.91
N LEU A 308 16.66 2.58 -41.75
CA LEU A 308 17.72 2.11 -40.85
C LEU A 308 17.24 2.16 -39.40
N LEU A 309 16.63 3.27 -38.99
CA LEU A 309 16.04 3.47 -37.68
C LEU A 309 14.98 2.39 -37.39
N ARG A 310 14.08 2.13 -38.34
CA ARG A 310 13.08 1.06 -38.20
C ARG A 310 13.72 -0.30 -37.95
N ARG A 311 14.74 -0.68 -38.72
CA ARG A 311 15.45 -1.96 -38.56
C ARG A 311 16.18 -2.04 -37.22
N ALA A 312 16.88 -0.97 -36.83
CA ALA A 312 17.56 -0.87 -35.55
C ALA A 312 16.57 -1.02 -34.40
N PHE A 313 15.42 -0.34 -34.48
CA PHE A 313 14.36 -0.41 -33.49
C PHE A 313 13.77 -1.83 -33.38
N GLU A 314 13.36 -2.45 -34.50
CA GLU A 314 12.82 -3.81 -34.50
C GLU A 314 13.81 -4.82 -33.90
N GLY A 315 15.10 -4.70 -34.27
CA GLY A 315 16.18 -5.52 -33.70
C GLY A 315 16.34 -5.31 -32.19
N ALA A 316 16.39 -4.06 -31.75
CA ALA A 316 16.55 -3.69 -30.34
C ALA A 316 15.38 -4.19 -29.47
N VAL A 317 14.15 -4.15 -29.98
CA VAL A 317 12.97 -4.68 -29.25
C VAL A 317 13.09 -6.19 -29.06
N VAL A 318 13.48 -6.93 -30.10
CA VAL A 318 13.67 -8.39 -30.02
C VAL A 318 14.80 -8.74 -29.06
N GLU A 319 15.90 -8.00 -29.10
CA GLU A 319 17.02 -8.20 -28.18
C GLU A 319 16.61 -7.91 -26.72
N ALA A 320 15.94 -6.78 -26.47
CA ALA A 320 15.48 -6.40 -25.15
C ALA A 320 14.53 -7.46 -24.55
N ALA A 321 13.62 -8.01 -25.36
CA ALA A 321 12.73 -9.10 -24.96
C ALA A 321 13.50 -10.36 -24.58
N ARG A 322 14.51 -10.75 -25.37
CA ARG A 322 15.37 -11.91 -25.07
C ARG A 322 16.17 -11.71 -23.78
N ARG A 323 16.73 -10.51 -23.58
CA ARG A 323 17.46 -10.16 -22.34
C ARG A 323 16.55 -10.19 -21.13
N ALA A 324 15.31 -9.70 -21.25
CA ALA A 324 14.33 -9.75 -20.17
C ALA A 324 13.82 -11.17 -19.88
N ALA A 325 13.74 -12.04 -20.90
CA ALA A 325 13.47 -13.46 -20.71
C ALA A 325 14.62 -14.18 -19.97
N ALA A 326 15.86 -13.80 -20.24
CA ALA A 326 17.04 -14.35 -19.57
C ALA A 326 17.22 -13.83 -18.13
N ASN A 327 16.74 -12.61 -17.85
CA ASN A 327 16.80 -11.99 -16.53
C ASN A 327 15.47 -11.31 -16.18
N TYR A 328 14.68 -11.96 -15.32
CA TYR A 328 13.37 -11.46 -14.89
C TYR A 328 13.43 -10.12 -14.14
N THR A 329 14.60 -9.72 -13.61
CA THR A 329 14.76 -8.42 -12.96
C THR A 329 15.08 -7.29 -13.94
N LEU A 330 15.30 -7.57 -15.23
CA LEU A 330 15.72 -6.55 -16.19
C LEU A 330 14.62 -5.53 -16.49
N ALA A 331 13.39 -6.02 -16.61
CA ALA A 331 12.21 -5.19 -16.86
C ALA A 331 11.87 -4.40 -15.58
N VAL A 332 11.70 -3.09 -15.72
CA VAL A 332 11.43 -2.21 -14.59
C VAL A 332 9.97 -1.76 -14.63
N PRO A 333 9.18 -1.98 -13.56
CA PRO A 333 7.80 -1.54 -13.54
C PRO A 333 7.70 -0.02 -13.41
N GLN A 334 6.73 0.58 -14.10
CA GLN A 334 6.31 1.97 -13.94
C GLN A 334 4.78 2.05 -13.85
N PHE A 335 4.27 3.16 -13.30
CA PHE A 335 2.84 3.44 -13.26
C PHE A 335 2.51 4.62 -14.17
N TYR A 336 1.64 4.40 -15.14
CA TYR A 336 1.22 5.43 -16.09
C TYR A 336 -0.24 5.22 -16.51
N GLY A 337 -1.02 6.31 -16.56
CA GLY A 337 -2.42 6.26 -17.00
C GLY A 337 -3.31 5.31 -16.16
N GLY A 338 -3.01 5.16 -14.87
CA GLY A 338 -3.76 4.27 -13.99
C GLY A 338 -3.42 2.78 -14.13
N ARG A 339 -2.41 2.41 -14.93
CA ARG A 339 -2.02 1.04 -15.21
C ARG A 339 -0.53 0.81 -14.95
N ILE A 340 -0.19 -0.43 -14.67
CA ILE A 340 1.21 -0.87 -14.67
C ILE A 340 1.68 -1.04 -16.11
N GLN A 341 2.85 -0.49 -16.39
CA GLN A 341 3.61 -0.75 -17.61
C GLN A 341 5.01 -1.23 -17.21
N LEU A 342 5.68 -1.96 -18.09
CA LEU A 342 7.07 -2.36 -17.89
C LEU A 342 7.96 -1.57 -18.84
N LEU A 343 9.18 -1.33 -18.40
CA LEU A 343 10.23 -0.65 -19.14
C LEU A 343 11.29 -1.67 -19.53
N LEU A 344 11.61 -1.72 -20.82
CA LEU A 344 12.70 -2.53 -21.34
C LEU A 344 13.84 -1.64 -21.87
N PRO A 345 15.11 -1.97 -21.60
CA PRO A 345 16.23 -1.20 -22.14
C PRO A 345 16.34 -1.40 -23.66
N LEU A 346 16.30 -0.31 -24.42
CA LEU A 346 16.58 -0.30 -25.85
C LEU A 346 17.98 0.22 -26.12
N CYS A 347 18.77 -0.59 -26.81
CA CYS A 347 20.09 -0.22 -27.31
C CYS A 347 19.98 -0.16 -28.84
N LEU A 348 19.98 1.05 -29.41
CA LEU A 348 19.74 1.24 -30.84
C LEU A 348 21.05 1.25 -31.64
N THR A 349 22.11 1.81 -31.07
CA THR A 349 23.39 2.00 -31.78
C THR A 349 24.54 1.16 -31.24
N GLY A 350 24.44 0.61 -30.03
CA GLY A 350 25.50 -0.18 -29.38
C GLY A 350 24.99 -0.99 -28.19
N ASP A 351 25.84 -1.26 -27.20
CA ASP A 351 25.49 -2.15 -26.06
C ASP A 351 24.84 -1.42 -24.87
N LYS A 352 24.95 -0.09 -24.83
CA LYS A 352 24.40 0.72 -23.75
C LYS A 352 22.96 1.09 -24.07
N PRO A 353 22.03 0.94 -23.11
CA PRO A 353 20.67 1.43 -23.29
C PRO A 353 20.65 2.94 -23.48
N GLU A 354 19.98 3.39 -24.53
CA GLU A 354 19.81 4.81 -24.88
C GLU A 354 18.38 5.28 -24.56
N LEU A 355 17.43 4.34 -24.67
CA LEU A 355 16.00 4.57 -24.45
C LEU A 355 15.40 3.44 -23.61
N ALA A 356 14.23 3.71 -23.03
CA ALA A 356 13.40 2.71 -22.39
C ALA A 356 12.12 2.49 -23.20
N LEU A 357 11.90 1.28 -23.71
CA LEU A 357 10.63 0.91 -24.34
C LEU A 357 9.58 0.73 -23.26
N THR A 358 8.46 1.43 -23.40
CA THR A 358 7.27 1.20 -22.59
C THR A 358 6.45 0.06 -23.19
N ILE A 359 6.16 -0.96 -22.39
CA ILE A 359 5.26 -2.05 -22.76
C ILE A 359 4.11 -2.17 -21.77
N GLN A 360 2.89 -2.23 -22.29
CA GLN A 360 1.67 -2.43 -21.50
C GLN A 360 1.15 -3.84 -21.74
N ARG A 361 0.80 -4.56 -20.68
CA ARG A 361 0.18 -5.87 -20.81
C ARG A 361 -1.25 -5.71 -21.35
N GLU A 362 -1.55 -6.44 -22.41
CA GLU A 362 -2.88 -6.62 -22.98
C GLU A 362 -3.25 -8.11 -22.95
N ASP A 363 -4.44 -8.46 -23.44
CA ASP A 363 -4.84 -9.87 -23.50
C ASP A 363 -4.00 -10.65 -24.52
N GLY A 364 -3.11 -11.51 -24.03
CA GLY A 364 -2.26 -12.38 -24.82
C GLY A 364 -1.01 -11.75 -25.45
N PHE A 365 -0.70 -10.47 -25.19
CA PHE A 365 0.51 -9.82 -25.71
C PHE A 365 0.89 -8.57 -24.89
N TYR A 366 2.06 -8.00 -25.16
CA TYR A 366 2.48 -6.68 -24.68
C TYR A 366 2.40 -5.65 -25.80
N ALA A 367 1.71 -4.52 -25.58
CA ALA A 367 1.66 -3.40 -26.50
C ALA A 367 2.79 -2.39 -26.22
N ALA A 368 3.68 -2.19 -27.18
CA ALA A 368 4.70 -1.15 -27.16
C ALA A 368 4.17 0.12 -27.85
N ARG A 369 4.17 1.26 -27.14
CA ARG A 369 3.56 2.51 -27.63
C ARG A 369 4.47 3.72 -27.67
N THR A 370 5.47 3.81 -26.80
CA THR A 370 6.40 4.94 -26.75
C THR A 370 7.74 4.54 -26.17
N CYS A 371 8.76 5.36 -26.42
CA CYS A 371 10.09 5.28 -25.84
C CYS A 371 10.34 6.48 -24.93
N LEU A 372 10.90 6.24 -23.76
CA LEU A 372 11.28 7.25 -22.80
C LEU A 372 12.80 7.43 -22.80
N THR A 373 13.27 8.63 -22.45
CA THR A 373 14.65 8.81 -22.01
C THR A 373 14.86 8.05 -20.70
N LEU A 374 16.10 7.70 -20.37
CA LEU A 374 16.41 6.99 -19.12
C LEU A 374 15.98 7.78 -17.87
N ASP A 375 16.06 9.11 -17.93
CA ASP A 375 15.62 10.02 -16.86
C ASP A 375 14.10 9.98 -16.63
N MET A 376 13.33 10.01 -17.72
CA MET A 376 11.87 9.88 -17.65
C MET A 376 11.49 8.49 -17.11
N ALA A 377 12.17 7.46 -17.60
CA ALA A 377 11.96 6.08 -17.19
C ALA A 377 12.24 5.90 -15.68
N TYR A 378 13.33 6.46 -15.16
CA TYR A 378 13.64 6.42 -13.73
C TYR A 378 12.56 7.14 -12.90
N ASN A 379 12.20 8.36 -13.30
CA ASN A 379 11.20 9.16 -12.59
C ASN A 379 9.84 8.44 -12.49
N ASN A 380 9.42 7.75 -13.56
CA ASN A 380 8.17 7.00 -13.58
C ASN A 380 8.27 5.68 -12.80
N ALA A 381 9.38 4.96 -12.92
CA ALA A 381 9.62 3.71 -12.21
C ALA A 381 9.68 3.91 -10.69
N ARG A 382 10.26 5.05 -10.27
CA ARG A 382 10.46 5.37 -8.85
C ARG A 382 9.16 5.44 -8.05
N LEU A 383 8.03 5.68 -8.72
CA LEU A 383 6.69 5.61 -8.12
C LEU A 383 6.39 4.24 -7.50
N ILE A 384 6.85 3.16 -8.13
CA ILE A 384 6.57 1.80 -7.68
C ILE A 384 7.66 1.32 -6.72
N CYS A 385 8.93 1.48 -7.10
CA CYS A 385 10.07 1.08 -6.30
C CYS A 385 11.33 1.84 -6.71
N ARG A 386 12.33 1.93 -5.83
CA ARG A 386 13.67 2.39 -6.20
C ARG A 386 14.24 1.47 -7.29
N PRO A 387 14.54 1.97 -8.50
CA PRO A 387 15.10 1.15 -9.57
C PRO A 387 16.54 0.75 -9.22
N GLU A 388 16.79 -0.56 -9.06
CA GLU A 388 18.12 -1.11 -8.75
C GLU A 388 18.82 -1.73 -9.97
N THR A 389 18.15 -1.75 -11.13
CA THR A 389 18.72 -2.34 -12.35
C THR A 389 19.84 -1.46 -12.92
N SER A 390 20.92 -2.11 -13.35
CA SER A 390 22.17 -1.44 -13.75
C SER A 390 22.04 -0.48 -14.92
N TRP A 391 20.97 -0.59 -15.73
CA TRP A 391 20.79 0.24 -16.92
C TRP A 391 20.03 1.55 -16.67
N ILE A 392 19.31 1.65 -15.54
CA ILE A 392 18.48 2.81 -15.21
C ILE A 392 18.88 3.44 -13.87
N LYS A 393 19.63 2.73 -13.03
CA LYS A 393 20.07 3.19 -11.72
C LYS A 393 20.90 4.48 -11.83
N ARG A 394 20.67 5.39 -10.89
CA ARG A 394 21.38 6.66 -10.71
C ARG A 394 22.42 6.55 -9.60
#